data_AF-A0A7V9H4G7-F1
#
_entry.id   AF-A0A7V9H4G7-F1
#
_cell.length_a   1.000
_cell.length_b   1.000
_cell.length_c   1.000
_cell.angle_alpha   90.00
_cell.angle_beta   90.00
_cell.angle_gamma   90.00
#
_symmetry.space_group_name_H-M   'P 1'
#
loop_
_entity.id
_entity.type
_entity.pdbx_description
1 polymer ?
#
loop_
_entity_poly.entity_id
_entity_poly.type
_entity_poly.pdbx_seq_one_letter_code
_entity_poly.pdbx_strand_id
1 'polypeptide(L)'
;MERLVLLQVGAAAATRDRVQEVVEGLIEQGRVEREDGRTVVNDVMNRARERSAGARSLVDASVQQGLKRGGLPTREDHEDLVFRVEQLEHRMRMLEDRPMAAPVPPPAAGEPDLAVDTPRDAPETPPGL
;
A
#
# COMPACT_ATOMS: atom_id res chain seq x y z
N MET A 1 15.07 43.57 -11.88
CA MET A 1 14.17 43.17 -10.77
C MET A 1 12.70 43.48 -11.08
N GLU A 2 12.37 44.67 -11.60
CA GLU A 2 10.98 45.12 -11.82
C GLU A 2 10.13 44.17 -12.70
N ARG A 3 10.72 43.58 -13.73
CA ARG A 3 10.02 42.65 -14.64
C ARG A 3 9.63 41.31 -13.98
N LEU A 4 10.38 40.84 -12.98
CA LEU A 4 10.08 39.59 -12.27
C LEU A 4 8.88 39.75 -11.33
N VAL A 5 8.74 40.93 -10.71
CA VAL A 5 7.60 41.23 -9.84
C VAL A 5 6.31 41.31 -10.66
N LEU A 6 6.32 41.99 -11.82
CA LEU A 6 5.19 42.02 -12.74
C LEU A 6 4.81 40.63 -13.28
N LEU A 7 5.80 39.76 -13.51
CA LEU A 7 5.55 38.38 -13.95
C LEU A 7 4.89 37.55 -12.85
N GLN A 8 5.32 37.70 -11.59
CA GLN A 8 4.72 37.04 -10.43
C GLN A 8 3.28 37.52 -10.17
N VAL A 9 3.08 38.84 -10.19
CA VAL A 9 1.75 39.45 -10.01
C VAL A 9 0.82 39.08 -11.18
N GLY A 10 1.35 39.06 -12.41
CA GLY A 10 0.60 38.66 -13.60
C GLY A 10 0.21 37.18 -13.62
N ALA A 11 1.08 36.29 -13.13
CA ALA A 11 0.79 34.85 -13.03
C ALA A 11 -0.35 34.56 -12.03
N ALA A 12 -0.42 35.31 -10.93
CA ALA A 12 -1.49 35.19 -9.94
C ALA A 12 -2.82 35.85 -10.41
N ALA A 13 -2.74 36.88 -11.26
CA ALA A 13 -3.89 37.62 -11.77
C ALA A 13 -4.46 37.10 -13.10
N ALA A 14 -3.92 36.02 -13.66
CA ALA A 14 -4.38 35.41 -14.90
C ALA A 14 -5.73 34.70 -14.72
N THR A 15 -6.81 35.47 -14.66
CA THR A 15 -8.19 34.98 -14.64
C THR A 15 -8.75 34.91 -16.07
N ARG A 16 -9.84 34.17 -16.24
CA ARG A 16 -10.53 34.08 -17.54
C ARG A 16 -10.88 35.45 -18.10
N ASP A 17 -11.40 36.33 -17.26
CA ASP A 17 -11.82 37.68 -17.65
C ASP A 17 -10.64 38.52 -18.14
N ARG A 18 -9.49 38.44 -17.47
CA ARG A 18 -8.27 39.16 -17.88
C ARG A 18 -7.70 38.65 -19.19
N VAL A 19 -7.72 37.34 -19.39
CA VAL A 19 -7.29 36.76 -20.67
C VAL A 19 -8.25 37.15 -21.79
N GLN A 20 -9.54 37.21 -21.51
CA GLN A 20 -10.54 37.65 -22.47
C GLN A 20 -10.33 39.12 -22.88
N GLU A 21 -10.11 40.01 -21.91
CA GLU A 21 -9.83 41.44 -22.15
C GLU A 21 -8.59 41.64 -23.04
N VAL A 22 -7.51 40.88 -22.78
CA VAL A 22 -6.29 40.92 -23.61
C VAL A 22 -6.56 40.43 -25.03
N VAL A 23 -7.33 39.35 -25.18
CA VAL A 23 -7.68 38.80 -26.50
C VAL A 23 -8.60 39.75 -27.27
N GLU A 24 -9.52 40.42 -26.60
CA GLU A 24 -10.44 41.40 -27.19
C GLU A 24 -9.65 42.62 -27.73
N GLY A 25 -8.66 43.10 -26.98
CA GLY A 25 -7.73 44.12 -27.46
C GLY A 25 -6.90 43.67 -28.68
N LEU A 26 -6.54 42.39 -28.77
CA LEU A 26 -5.85 41.84 -29.95
C LEU A 26 -6.77 41.76 -31.18
N ILE A 27 -8.07 41.51 -30.98
CA ILE A 27 -9.08 41.52 -32.05
C ILE A 27 -9.27 42.94 -32.57
N GLU A 28 -9.41 43.92 -31.68
CA GLU A 28 -9.56 45.33 -32.05
C GLU A 28 -8.38 45.87 -32.87
N GLN A 29 -7.17 45.37 -32.57
CA GLN A 29 -5.95 45.68 -33.31
C GLN A 29 -5.82 44.91 -34.63
N GLY A 30 -6.78 44.04 -34.97
CA GLY A 30 -6.74 43.19 -36.16
C GLY A 30 -5.67 42.09 -36.11
N ARG A 31 -5.15 41.76 -34.92
CA ARG A 31 -4.09 40.75 -34.73
C ARG A 31 -4.64 39.35 -34.55
N VAL A 32 -5.90 39.23 -34.16
CA VAL A 32 -6.63 37.98 -33.98
C VAL A 32 -8.00 38.14 -34.63
N GLU A 33 -8.46 37.12 -35.34
CA GLU A 33 -9.80 37.14 -35.93
C GLU A 33 -10.86 36.95 -34.84
N ARG A 34 -12.04 37.57 -35.00
CA ARG A 34 -13.12 37.48 -33.99
C ARG A 34 -13.52 36.04 -33.70
N GLU A 35 -13.56 35.22 -34.74
CA GLU A 35 -13.92 33.81 -34.67
C GLU A 35 -12.89 32.98 -33.88
N ASP A 36 -11.61 33.35 -33.94
CA ASP A 36 -10.53 32.63 -33.27
C ASP A 36 -10.32 33.05 -31.81
N GLY A 37 -10.75 34.25 -31.42
CA GLY A 37 -10.51 34.79 -30.08
C GLY A 37 -10.97 33.87 -28.96
N ARG A 38 -12.15 33.25 -29.09
CA ARG A 38 -12.69 32.35 -28.07
C ARG A 38 -11.89 31.05 -27.96
N THR A 39 -11.35 30.57 -29.07
CA THR A 39 -10.45 29.41 -29.12
C THR A 39 -9.14 29.72 -28.38
N VAL A 40 -8.54 30.89 -28.62
CA VAL A 40 -7.31 31.32 -27.94
C VAL A 40 -7.50 31.39 -26.43
N VAL A 41 -8.60 31.99 -25.95
CA VAL A 41 -8.89 32.04 -24.50
C VAL A 41 -8.99 30.64 -23.91
N ASN A 42 -9.70 29.72 -24.58
CA ASN A 42 -9.88 28.35 -24.09
C ASN A 42 -8.55 27.58 -24.06
N ASP A 43 -7.71 27.72 -25.08
CA ASP A 43 -6.39 27.10 -25.15
C ASP A 43 -5.48 27.55 -24.00
N VAL A 44 -5.46 28.85 -23.72
CA VAL A 44 -4.68 29.41 -22.60
C VAL A 44 -5.17 28.85 -21.28
N MET A 45 -6.49 28.80 -21.07
CA MET A 45 -7.10 28.26 -19.85
C MET A 45 -6.82 26.76 -19.68
N ASN A 46 -6.90 25.98 -20.75
CA ASN A 46 -6.63 24.55 -20.71
C ASN A 46 -5.17 24.26 -20.39
N ARG A 47 -4.22 24.94 -21.06
CA ARG A 47 -2.79 24.82 -20.76
C ARG A 47 -2.46 25.24 -19.34
N ALA A 48 -3.12 26.29 -18.83
CA ALA A 48 -2.95 26.73 -17.45
C ALA A 48 -3.39 25.64 -16.46
N ARG A 49 -4.54 24.99 -16.72
CA ARG A 49 -5.03 23.86 -15.90
C ARG A 49 -4.07 22.68 -15.92
N GLU A 50 -3.62 22.23 -17.08
CA GLU A 50 -2.66 21.12 -17.20
C GLU A 50 -1.36 21.41 -16.44
N ARG A 51 -0.80 22.61 -16.62
CA ARG A 51 0.42 23.03 -15.89
C ARG A 51 0.20 23.11 -14.39
N SER A 52 -0.97 23.59 -13.95
CA SER A 52 -1.30 23.67 -12.52
C SER A 52 -1.43 22.28 -11.86
N ALA A 53 -1.99 21.31 -12.58
CA ALA A 53 -2.13 19.94 -12.10
C ALA A 53 -0.77 19.25 -11.98
N GLY A 54 0.09 19.39 -13.01
CA GLY A 54 1.46 18.88 -12.97
C GLY A 54 2.29 19.53 -11.85
N ALA A 55 2.18 20.84 -11.68
CA ALA A 55 2.88 21.56 -10.61
C ALA A 55 2.43 21.09 -9.21
N ARG A 56 1.12 20.89 -8.98
CA ARG A 56 0.61 20.32 -7.72
C ARG A 56 1.19 18.94 -7.45
N SER A 57 1.21 18.05 -8.44
CA SER A 57 1.75 16.70 -8.29
C SER A 57 3.23 16.70 -7.91
N LEU A 58 4.03 17.57 -8.53
CA LEU A 58 5.46 17.71 -8.21
C LEU A 58 5.69 18.24 -6.79
N VAL A 59 4.87 19.20 -6.36
CA VAL A 59 4.92 19.73 -4.99
C VAL A 59 4.55 18.63 -3.99
N ASP A 60 3.44 17.93 -4.20
CA ASP A 60 3.01 16.83 -3.31
C ASP A 60 4.08 15.73 -3.21
N ALA A 61 4.66 15.32 -4.34
CA ALA A 61 5.73 14.34 -4.36
C ALA A 61 6.98 14.82 -3.59
N SER A 62 7.34 16.10 -3.76
CA SER A 62 8.48 16.70 -3.06
C SER A 62 8.24 16.82 -1.57
N VAL A 63 7.04 17.22 -1.16
CA VAL A 63 6.63 17.32 0.25
C VAL A 63 6.62 15.94 0.89
N GLN A 64 6.01 14.94 0.24
CA GLN A 64 6.01 13.56 0.73
C GLN A 64 7.44 13.02 0.86
N GLN A 65 8.31 13.28 -0.12
CA GLN A 65 9.71 12.84 -0.06
C GLN A 65 10.48 13.56 1.06
N GLY A 66 10.20 14.85 1.29
CA GLY A 66 10.75 15.62 2.40
C GLY A 66 10.32 15.07 3.77
N LEU A 67 9.04 14.78 3.95
CA LEU A 67 8.49 14.17 5.16
C LEU A 67 9.14 12.80 5.43
N LYS A 68 9.23 11.94 4.41
CA LYS A 68 9.90 10.64 4.50
C LYS A 68 11.38 10.77 4.91
N ARG A 69 12.12 11.70 4.29
CA ARG A 69 13.53 11.96 4.65
C ARG A 69 13.69 12.55 6.06
N GLY A 70 12.72 13.34 6.51
CA GLY A 70 12.68 13.92 7.85
C GLY A 70 12.28 12.93 8.95
N GLY A 71 11.98 11.66 8.60
CA GLY A 71 11.54 10.65 9.54
C GLY A 71 10.09 10.82 10.01
N LEU A 72 9.29 11.64 9.32
CA LEU A 72 7.87 11.82 9.62
C LEU A 72 7.06 10.80 8.81
N PRO A 73 6.45 9.79 9.48
CA PRO A 73 5.61 8.81 8.81
C PRO A 73 4.34 9.48 8.29
N THR A 74 3.88 9.01 7.14
CA THR A 74 2.59 9.42 6.58
C THR A 74 1.45 8.73 7.32
N ARG A 75 0.22 9.19 7.08
CA ARG A 75 -0.98 8.55 7.64
C ARG A 75 -1.12 7.10 7.17
N GLU A 76 -0.79 6.82 5.92
CA GLU A 76 -0.80 5.47 5.34
C GLU A 76 0.19 4.57 6.08
N ASP A 77 1.42 5.03 6.32
CA ASP A 77 2.42 4.28 7.08
C ASP A 77 1.92 3.93 8.51
N HIS A 78 1.17 4.84 9.14
CA HIS A 78 0.57 4.61 10.44
C HIS A 78 -0.55 3.56 10.39
N GLU A 79 -1.47 3.66 9.42
CA GLU A 79 -2.56 2.70 9.22
C GLU A 79 -2.02 1.29 8.94
N ASP A 80 -0.97 1.18 8.10
CA ASP A 80 -0.27 -0.07 7.84
C ASP A 80 0.36 -0.68 9.10
N LEU A 81 0.96 0.14 9.97
CA LEU A 81 1.52 -0.31 11.23
C LEU A 81 0.42 -0.83 12.17
N VAL A 82 -0.70 -0.12 12.30
CA VAL A 82 -1.84 -0.55 13.12
C VAL A 82 -2.35 -1.91 12.65
N PHE A 83 -2.57 -2.06 11.33
CA PHE A 83 -3.03 -3.32 10.77
C PHE A 83 -2.04 -4.48 11.02
N ARG A 84 -0.74 -4.23 10.94
CA ARG A 84 0.29 -5.24 11.27
C ARG A 84 0.27 -5.61 12.74
N VAL A 85 0.04 -4.66 13.64
CA VAL A 85 -0.10 -4.91 15.08
C VAL A 85 -1.33 -5.77 15.36
N GLU A 86 -2.49 -5.44 14.81
CA GLU A 86 -3.72 -6.23 14.99
C GLU A 86 -3.55 -7.69 14.54
N GLN A 87 -2.89 -7.92 13.39
CA GLN A 87 -2.58 -9.27 12.92
C GLN A 87 -1.63 -10.02 13.85
N LEU A 88 -0.62 -9.34 14.39
CA LEU A 88 0.30 -9.94 15.36
C LEU A 88 -0.43 -10.33 16.64
N GLU A 89 -1.26 -9.44 17.18
CA GLU A 89 -2.08 -9.72 18.35
C GLU A 89 -3.05 -10.88 18.12
N HIS A 90 -3.69 -10.94 16.96
CA HIS A 90 -4.55 -12.06 16.61
C HIS A 90 -3.78 -13.39 16.56
N ARG A 91 -2.59 -13.40 15.96
CA ARG A 91 -1.73 -14.59 15.93
C ARG A 91 -1.23 -14.99 17.32
N MET A 92 -0.92 -14.03 18.18
CA MET A 92 -0.54 -14.32 19.57
C MET A 92 -1.69 -14.97 20.33
N ARG A 93 -2.91 -14.43 20.23
CA ARG A 93 -4.11 -15.05 20.83
C ARG A 93 -4.31 -16.49 20.36
N MET A 94 -4.20 -16.75 19.07
CA MET A 94 -4.32 -18.11 18.50
C MET A 94 -3.25 -19.09 19.03
N LEU A 95 -2.07 -18.59 19.41
CA LEU A 95 -0.99 -19.39 19.98
C LEU A 95 -1.15 -19.60 21.48
N GLU A 96 -1.61 -18.59 22.21
CA GLU A 96 -1.91 -18.65 23.64
C GLU A 96 -3.12 -19.55 23.92
N ASP A 97 -4.14 -19.49 23.06
CA ASP A 97 -5.34 -20.34 23.13
C ASP A 97 -5.09 -21.77 22.65
N ARG A 98 -3.88 -22.11 22.18
CA ARG A 98 -3.52 -23.50 21.91
C ARG A 98 -3.27 -24.17 23.27
N PRO A 99 -4.16 -25.05 23.76
CA PRO A 99 -3.82 -25.86 24.92
C PRO A 99 -2.57 -26.64 24.56
N MET A 100 -1.54 -26.49 25.40
CA MET A 100 -0.29 -27.23 25.35
C MET A 100 -0.63 -28.67 24.99
N ALA A 101 -0.28 -29.11 23.77
CA ALA A 101 -0.76 -30.36 23.20
C ALA A 101 -0.61 -31.46 24.26
N ALA A 102 -1.74 -31.98 24.75
CA ALA A 102 -1.75 -33.02 25.76
C ALA A 102 -0.84 -34.15 25.28
N PRO A 103 0.00 -34.74 26.14
CA PRO A 103 0.90 -35.81 25.74
C PRO A 103 0.06 -36.91 25.10
N VAL A 104 0.36 -37.24 23.85
CA VAL A 104 -0.33 -38.32 23.12
C VAL A 104 -0.19 -39.57 23.99
N PRO A 105 -1.28 -40.14 24.53
CA PRO A 105 -1.16 -41.32 25.36
C PRO A 105 -0.60 -42.47 24.51
N PRO A 106 0.36 -43.27 25.03
CA PRO A 106 0.89 -44.39 24.30
C PRO A 106 -0.25 -45.34 23.92
N PRO A 107 -0.21 -45.96 22.73
CA PRO A 107 -1.25 -46.88 22.30
C PRO A 107 -1.36 -48.01 23.34
N ALA A 108 -2.55 -48.14 23.94
CA ALA A 108 -2.87 -49.24 24.84
C ALA A 108 -2.87 -50.55 24.02
N ALA A 109 -1.75 -51.25 24.03
CA ALA A 109 -1.67 -52.64 23.58
C ALA A 109 -2.10 -53.52 24.75
N GLY A 110 -3.25 -54.16 24.58
CA GLY A 110 -3.89 -54.99 25.58
C GLY A 110 -3.18 -56.32 25.85
N GLU A 111 -3.36 -56.73 27.11
CA GLU A 111 -3.61 -58.08 27.62
C GLU A 111 -2.48 -59.15 27.57
N PRO A 112 -2.12 -59.73 28.74
CA PRO A 112 -1.16 -60.83 28.84
C PRO A 112 -1.84 -62.17 28.55
N ASP A 113 -1.35 -62.90 27.56
CA ASP A 113 -1.77 -64.28 27.30
C ASP A 113 -1.11 -65.22 28.32
N LEU A 114 -1.79 -65.42 29.45
CA LEU A 114 -1.50 -66.45 30.44
C LEU A 114 -2.13 -67.76 29.98
N ALA A 115 -1.37 -68.57 29.23
CA ALA A 115 -1.69 -69.98 29.02
C ALA A 115 -0.67 -70.84 29.79
N VAL A 116 -1.04 -71.22 31.01
CA VAL A 116 -0.45 -72.35 31.74
C VAL A 116 -1.12 -73.62 31.22
N ASP A 117 -0.36 -74.54 30.62
CA ASP A 117 -0.65 -75.96 30.72
C ASP A 117 0.65 -76.79 30.61
N THR A 118 0.83 -77.72 31.54
CA THR A 118 1.85 -78.78 31.60
C THR A 118 1.15 -79.92 32.37
N PRO A 119 1.41 -81.24 32.17
CA PRO A 119 2.60 -81.88 31.56
C PRO A 119 2.35 -83.25 30.84
N ARG A 120 3.45 -84.01 30.61
CA ARG A 120 3.60 -85.46 30.21
C ARG A 120 3.50 -85.79 28.71
N ASP A 121 4.30 -86.66 28.11
CA ASP A 121 5.16 -87.78 28.56
C ASP A 121 6.42 -87.88 27.66
N ALA A 122 7.51 -88.46 28.18
CA ALA A 122 8.69 -88.91 27.41
C ALA A 122 8.31 -90.17 26.55
N PRO A 123 9.11 -90.70 25.58
CA PRO A 123 10.53 -90.97 25.79
C PRO A 123 11.47 -91.11 24.55
N GLU A 124 12.75 -91.28 24.87
CA GLU A 124 13.85 -91.99 24.18
C GLU A 124 14.59 -91.42 22.94
N THR A 125 15.92 -91.54 23.06
CA THR A 125 17.07 -91.29 22.18
C THR A 125 17.03 -92.09 20.86
N PRO A 126 17.86 -91.74 19.85
CA PRO A 126 19.11 -92.50 19.66
C PRO A 126 20.33 -91.65 19.15
N PRO A 127 21.54 -92.25 19.01
CA PRO A 127 22.84 -91.58 19.22
C PRO A 127 23.68 -91.33 17.95
N GLY A 128 24.86 -90.72 18.15
CA GLY A 128 25.99 -90.62 17.19
C GLY A 128 26.33 -89.16 16.89
N LEU A 129 27.55 -88.64 17.02
CA LEU A 129 28.91 -89.21 16.94
C LEU A 129 29.86 -88.31 17.77
#